data_AF-A0A0M0JEA4-F1
#
_entry.id   AF-A0A0M0JEA4-F1
#
_cell.length_a   1.000
_cell.length_b   1.000
_cell.length_c   1.000
_cell.angle_alpha   90.00
_cell.angle_beta   90.00
_cell.angle_gamma   90.00
#
_symmetry.space_group_name_H-M   'P 1'
#
loop_
_entity.id
_entity.type
_entity.pdbx_description
1 polymer ?
#
loop_
_entity_poly.entity_id
_entity_poly.type
_entity_poly.pdbx_seq_one_letter_code
_entity_poly.pdbx_strand_id
1 'polypeptide(L)'
;MRLPDGVLELLDPGVKPQTVEPLWKEFRKCYPTEKAAVAAARRNVAVLLPFINTADNIRFNYQILCNELGFDEVERLNIISKNPGVLGNKPGELARSSPGEVRFSMGIVTFFDAIPPPVRSVIPAATAVLIVVVIAKRLSECAGTCG
;
A
#
# COMPACT_ATOMS: atom_id res chain seq x y z
N MET A 1 16.88 5.68 -13.57
CA MET A 1 15.75 6.46 -14.13
C MET A 1 15.58 7.59 -13.15
N ARG A 2 15.70 8.85 -13.59
CA ARG A 2 15.66 9.98 -12.66
C ARG A 2 14.32 10.02 -11.92
N LEU A 3 14.36 10.32 -10.62
CA LEU A 3 13.17 10.51 -9.81
C LEU A 3 12.46 11.82 -10.20
N PRO A 4 11.13 11.84 -10.30
CA PRO A 4 10.38 13.09 -10.48
C PRO A 4 10.44 13.92 -9.18
N ASP A 5 10.29 15.24 -9.31
CA ASP A 5 10.37 16.17 -8.18
C ASP A 5 9.38 15.79 -7.06
N GLY A 6 8.17 15.36 -7.43
CA GLY A 6 7.16 14.94 -6.46
C GLY A 6 7.51 13.68 -5.65
N VAL A 7 8.52 12.90 -6.06
CA VAL A 7 9.09 11.80 -5.25
C VAL A 7 10.29 12.30 -4.45
N LEU A 8 11.13 13.15 -5.04
CA LEU A 8 12.27 13.77 -4.34
C LEU A 8 11.84 14.53 -3.08
N GLU A 9 10.72 15.26 -3.15
CA GLU A 9 10.11 15.97 -2.02
C GLU A 9 9.70 15.06 -0.86
N LEU A 10 9.52 13.76 -1.09
CA LEU A 10 9.08 12.80 -0.07
C LEU A 10 10.25 12.12 0.65
N LEU A 11 11.47 12.27 0.14
CA LEU A 11 12.63 11.60 0.69
C LEU A 11 13.24 12.43 1.81
N ASP A 12 13.56 11.77 2.92
CA ASP A 12 14.37 12.39 3.96
C ASP A 12 15.74 12.81 3.40
N PRO A 13 16.35 13.90 3.90
CA PRO A 13 17.65 14.40 3.41
C PRO A 13 18.79 13.35 3.46
N GLY A 14 18.69 12.35 4.32
CA GLY A 14 19.66 11.26 4.44
C GLY A 14 19.53 10.18 3.35
N VAL A 15 18.44 10.16 2.59
CA VAL A 15 18.18 9.15 1.55
C VAL A 15 18.75 9.61 0.22
N LYS A 16 19.73 8.87 -0.30
CA LYS A 16 20.36 9.17 -1.59
C LYS A 16 19.40 8.81 -2.73
N PRO A 17 19.02 9.74 -3.62
CA PRO A 17 18.10 9.47 -4.73
C PRO A 17 18.49 8.26 -5.58
N GLN A 18 19.79 8.06 -5.82
CA GLN A 18 20.33 6.97 -6.63
C GLN A 18 19.99 5.57 -6.07
N THR A 19 19.78 5.47 -4.75
CA THR A 19 19.39 4.21 -4.10
C THR A 19 17.89 3.93 -4.23
N VAL A 20 17.08 4.96 -4.52
CA VAL A 20 15.63 4.88 -4.71
C VAL A 20 15.25 4.67 -6.18
N GLU A 21 16.07 5.15 -7.12
CA GLU A 21 15.80 5.04 -8.56
C GLU A 21 15.44 3.63 -9.06
N PRO A 22 16.09 2.53 -8.60
CA PRO A 22 15.72 1.18 -9.02
C PRO A 22 14.31 0.80 -8.53
N LEU A 23 13.96 1.17 -7.30
CA LEU A 23 12.63 0.92 -6.74
C LEU A 23 11.57 1.73 -7.49
N TRP A 24 11.85 3.02 -7.74
CA TRP A 24 10.96 3.89 -8.50
C TRP A 24 10.71 3.35 -9.91
N LYS A 25 11.75 2.86 -10.59
CA LYS A 25 11.63 2.28 -11.93
C LYS A 25 10.64 1.11 -11.96
N GLU A 26 10.69 0.20 -10.99
CA GLU A 26 9.74 -0.91 -10.93
C GLU A 26 8.36 -0.46 -10.45
N PHE A 27 8.30 0.41 -9.43
CA PHE A 27 7.05 0.95 -8.90
C PHE A 27 6.24 1.68 -9.96
N ARG A 28 6.88 2.53 -10.77
CA ARG A 28 6.24 3.30 -11.84
C ARG A 28 5.54 2.41 -12.86
N LYS A 29 6.07 1.22 -13.17
CA LYS A 29 5.48 0.27 -14.13
C LYS A 29 4.14 -0.31 -13.64
N CYS A 30 3.90 -0.31 -12.33
CA CYS A 30 2.64 -0.79 -11.75
C CYS A 30 1.46 0.15 -12.02
N TYR A 31 1.71 1.40 -12.46
CA TYR A 31 0.69 2.42 -12.64
C TYR A 31 0.59 2.85 -14.12
N PRO A 32 -0.58 3.34 -14.58
CA PRO A 32 -0.73 3.83 -15.95
C PRO A 32 0.08 5.10 -16.20
N THR A 33 0.07 6.05 -15.26
CA THR A 33 0.73 7.36 -15.42
C THR A 33 1.72 7.65 -14.30
N GLU A 34 2.70 8.53 -14.57
CA GLU A 34 3.68 8.94 -13.57
C GLU A 34 2.98 9.68 -12.43
N LYS A 35 2.01 10.53 -12.76
CA LYS A 35 1.17 11.21 -11.79
C LYS A 35 0.47 10.22 -10.84
N ALA A 36 -0.06 9.11 -11.35
CA ALA A 36 -0.68 8.08 -10.51
C ALA A 36 0.35 7.40 -9.59
N ALA A 37 1.53 7.07 -10.09
CA ALA A 37 2.61 6.53 -9.28
C ALA A 37 3.07 7.52 -8.19
N VAL A 38 3.25 8.80 -8.52
CA VAL A 38 3.61 9.84 -7.54
C VAL A 38 2.52 9.96 -6.47
N ALA A 39 1.24 9.95 -6.85
CA ALA A 39 0.14 9.99 -5.89
C ALA A 39 0.15 8.78 -4.94
N ALA A 40 0.42 7.58 -5.44
CA ALA A 40 0.56 6.38 -4.61
C ALA A 40 1.80 6.46 -3.69
N ALA A 41 2.94 6.95 -4.19
CA ALA A 41 4.14 7.16 -3.38
C ALA A 41 3.90 8.16 -2.24
N ARG A 42 3.11 9.23 -2.47
CA ARG A 42 2.70 10.18 -1.42
C ARG A 42 1.87 9.53 -0.31
N ARG A 43 1.09 8.48 -0.62
CA ARG A 43 0.33 7.73 0.41
C ARG A 43 1.23 6.86 1.27
N ASN A 44 2.26 6.25 0.68
CA ASN A 44 3.21 5.42 1.42
C ASN A 44 4.60 5.46 0.78
N VAL A 45 5.44 6.40 1.20
CA VAL A 45 6.81 6.55 0.69
C VAL A 45 7.70 5.37 1.10
N ALA A 46 7.34 4.63 2.16
CA ALA A 46 8.15 3.52 2.69
C ALA A 46 8.37 2.41 1.65
N VAL A 47 7.44 2.24 0.68
CA VAL A 47 7.60 1.28 -0.43
C VAL A 47 8.79 1.61 -1.33
N LEU A 48 9.26 2.87 -1.34
CA LEU A 48 10.39 3.36 -2.12
C LEU A 48 11.67 3.50 -1.28
N LEU A 49 11.66 3.13 0.01
CA LEU A 49 12.84 3.23 0.85
C LEU A 49 13.70 1.96 0.76
N PRO A 50 14.97 2.05 0.33
CA PRO A 50 15.80 0.88 0.01
C PRO A 50 16.22 0.06 1.24
N PHE A 51 16.07 0.60 2.44
CA PHE A 51 16.30 -0.14 3.69
C PHE A 51 15.06 -0.89 4.18
N ILE A 52 13.88 -0.64 3.57
CA ILE A 52 12.62 -1.34 3.86
C ILE A 52 12.28 -2.32 2.75
N ASN A 53 12.55 -1.95 1.49
CA ASN A 53 12.06 -2.66 0.32
C ASN A 53 13.11 -2.80 -0.78
N THR A 54 12.82 -3.63 -1.78
CA THR A 54 13.66 -3.85 -2.97
C THR A 54 12.85 -3.73 -4.25
N ALA A 55 13.53 -3.44 -5.36
CA ALA A 55 12.90 -3.43 -6.69
C ALA A 55 12.30 -4.80 -7.06
N ASP A 56 12.96 -5.88 -6.64
CA ASP A 56 12.50 -7.25 -6.86
C ASP A 56 11.20 -7.55 -6.12
N ASN A 57 11.08 -7.11 -4.86
CA ASN A 57 9.83 -7.26 -4.11
C ASN A 57 8.66 -6.57 -4.83
N ILE A 58 8.85 -5.32 -5.29
CA ILE A 58 7.81 -4.57 -6.02
C ILE A 58 7.37 -5.35 -7.26
N ARG A 59 8.34 -5.81 -8.06
CA ARG A 59 8.08 -6.57 -9.28
C ARG A 59 7.32 -7.87 -8.99
N PHE A 60 7.81 -8.69 -8.05
CA PHE A 60 7.21 -9.98 -7.74
C PHE A 60 5.84 -9.86 -7.07
N ASN A 61 5.67 -8.92 -6.14
CA ASN A 61 4.37 -8.68 -5.54
C ASN A 61 3.33 -8.24 -6.58
N TYR A 62 3.71 -7.37 -7.52
CA TYR A 62 2.80 -6.99 -8.60
C TYR A 62 2.42 -8.20 -9.48
N GLN A 63 3.36 -9.10 -9.78
CA GLN A 63 3.09 -10.34 -10.51
C GLN A 63 2.18 -11.30 -9.74
N ILE A 64 2.36 -11.43 -8.43
CA ILE A 64 1.48 -12.24 -7.56
C ILE A 64 0.05 -11.73 -7.63
N LEU A 65 -0.15 -10.39 -7.56
CA LEU A 65 -1.48 -9.80 -7.71
C LEU A 65 -2.12 -10.16 -9.07
N CYS A 66 -1.35 -10.14 -10.15
CA CYS A 66 -1.84 -10.49 -11.49
C CYS A 66 -2.15 -11.99 -11.64
N ASN A 67 -1.21 -12.85 -11.25
CA ASN A 67 -1.16 -14.24 -11.71
C ASN A 67 -1.67 -15.23 -10.66
N GLU A 68 -1.31 -15.03 -9.39
CA GLU A 68 -1.61 -15.99 -8.33
C GLU A 68 -2.95 -15.67 -7.66
N LEU A 69 -3.19 -14.38 -7.39
CA LEU A 69 -4.45 -13.93 -6.81
C LEU A 69 -5.52 -13.64 -7.87
N GLY A 70 -5.13 -13.58 -9.14
CA GLY A 70 -6.04 -13.45 -10.28
C GLY A 70 -6.79 -12.12 -10.34
N PHE A 71 -6.24 -11.03 -9.81
CA PHE A 71 -6.87 -9.72 -9.88
C PHE A 71 -6.78 -9.15 -11.29
N ASP A 72 -7.94 -8.72 -11.81
CA ASP A 72 -7.98 -7.97 -13.06
C ASP A 72 -7.26 -6.61 -12.93
N GLU A 73 -7.08 -5.92 -14.05
CA GLU A 73 -6.37 -4.64 -14.07
C GLU A 73 -7.02 -3.56 -13.21
N VAL A 74 -8.36 -3.49 -13.22
CA VAL A 74 -9.11 -2.46 -12.49
C VAL A 74 -8.97 -2.69 -10.99
N GLU A 75 -9.17 -3.93 -10.55
CA GLU A 75 -9.07 -4.32 -9.15
C GLU A 75 -7.64 -4.19 -8.64
N ARG A 76 -6.65 -4.66 -9.40
CA ARG A 76 -5.23 -4.52 -9.04
C ARG A 76 -4.82 -3.06 -8.90
N LEU A 77 -5.22 -2.21 -9.85
CA LEU A 77 -4.93 -0.78 -9.79
C LEU A 77 -5.59 -0.13 -8.56
N ASN A 78 -6.83 -0.50 -8.26
CA ASN A 78 -7.53 -0.04 -7.05
C ASN A 78 -6.80 -0.48 -5.77
N ILE A 79 -6.29 -1.72 -5.72
CA ILE A 79 -5.49 -2.24 -4.59
C ILE A 79 -4.23 -1.42 -4.38
N ILE A 80 -3.36 -1.33 -5.39
CA ILE A 80 -2.06 -0.66 -5.23
C ILE A 80 -2.20 0.86 -5.07
N SER A 81 -3.28 1.46 -5.58
CA SER A 81 -3.52 2.90 -5.41
C SER A 81 -4.01 3.25 -4.01
N LYS A 82 -4.80 2.38 -3.38
CA LYS A 82 -5.29 2.57 -2.01
C LYS A 82 -4.30 2.10 -0.96
N ASN A 83 -3.62 0.99 -1.22
CA ASN A 83 -2.61 0.40 -0.33
C ASN A 83 -1.33 0.05 -1.10
N PRO A 84 -0.50 1.05 -1.46
CA PRO A 84 0.78 0.81 -2.14
C PRO A 84 1.76 -0.03 -1.32
N GLY A 85 1.56 -0.16 0.00
CA GLY A 85 2.37 -1.01 0.88
C GLY A 85 2.34 -2.49 0.51
N VAL A 86 1.29 -2.96 -0.20
CA VAL A 86 1.22 -4.35 -0.72
C VAL A 86 2.42 -4.67 -1.61
N LEU A 87 2.95 -3.69 -2.34
CA LEU A 87 4.12 -3.87 -3.20
C LEU A 87 5.44 -3.99 -2.41
N GLY A 88 5.43 -3.63 -1.13
CA GLY A 88 6.57 -3.78 -0.22
C GLY A 88 6.55 -5.04 0.64
N ASN A 89 5.57 -5.92 0.46
CA ASN A 89 5.49 -7.17 1.20
C ASN A 89 6.63 -8.14 0.81
N LYS A 90 6.83 -9.16 1.64
CA LYS A 90 7.62 -10.33 1.23
C LYS A 90 6.79 -11.14 0.22
N PRO A 91 7.30 -11.45 -0.98
CA PRO A 91 6.53 -12.14 -2.02
C PRO A 91 5.88 -13.44 -1.53
N GLY A 92 6.63 -14.28 -0.80
CA GLY A 92 6.09 -15.53 -0.27
C GLY A 92 4.96 -15.39 0.75
N GLU A 93 4.85 -14.26 1.45
CA GLU A 93 3.72 -13.98 2.35
C GLU A 93 2.48 -13.52 1.57
N LEU A 94 2.67 -12.66 0.57
CA LEU A 94 1.58 -12.19 -0.28
C LEU A 94 0.97 -13.33 -1.10
N ALA A 95 1.81 -14.21 -1.64
CA ALA A 95 1.39 -15.40 -2.38
C ALA A 95 0.51 -16.37 -1.55
N ARG A 96 0.73 -16.43 -0.23
CA ARG A 96 -0.07 -17.24 0.69
C ARG A 96 -1.36 -16.55 1.15
N SER A 97 -1.52 -15.27 0.86
CA SER A 97 -2.71 -14.52 1.24
C SER A 97 -3.86 -14.86 0.29
N SER A 98 -5.08 -14.85 0.81
CA SER A 98 -6.29 -14.91 0.00
C SER A 98 -6.62 -13.55 -0.62
N PRO A 99 -7.34 -13.50 -1.77
CA PRO A 99 -7.84 -12.25 -2.33
C PRO A 99 -8.67 -11.43 -1.33
N GLY A 100 -9.41 -12.10 -0.43
CA GLY A 100 -10.19 -11.47 0.63
C GLY A 100 -9.32 -10.72 1.64
N GLU A 101 -8.20 -11.30 2.08
CA GLU A 101 -7.26 -10.66 3.01
C GLU A 101 -6.60 -9.42 2.39
N VAL A 102 -6.22 -9.49 1.11
CA VAL A 102 -5.67 -8.33 0.39
C VAL A 102 -6.70 -7.21 0.31
N ARG A 103 -7.96 -7.52 -0.02
CA ARG A 103 -9.05 -6.53 -0.03
C ARG A 103 -9.32 -5.94 1.35
N PHE A 104 -9.33 -6.77 2.38
CA PHE A 104 -9.52 -6.32 3.75
C PHE A 104 -8.44 -5.32 4.18
N SER A 105 -7.18 -5.57 3.81
CA SER A 105 -6.09 -4.64 4.09
C SER A 105 -6.31 -3.25 3.49
N MET A 106 -6.96 -3.14 2.31
CA MET A 106 -7.33 -1.84 1.74
C MET A 106 -8.31 -1.08 2.62
N GLY A 107 -9.27 -1.78 3.23
CA GLY A 107 -10.27 -1.20 4.11
C GLY A 107 -9.64 -0.57 5.35
N ILE A 108 -8.64 -1.26 5.94
CA ILE A 108 -7.88 -0.73 7.08
C ILE A 108 -7.14 0.56 6.71
N VAL A 109 -6.43 0.56 5.58
CA VAL A 109 -5.65 1.75 5.14
C VAL A 109 -6.59 2.91 4.80
N THR A 110 -7.69 2.64 4.10
CA THR A 110 -8.68 3.67 3.73
C THR A 110 -9.34 4.27 4.97
N PHE A 111 -9.66 3.45 5.97
CA PHE A 111 -10.17 3.94 7.25
C PHE A 111 -9.14 4.83 7.95
N PHE A 112 -7.88 4.42 8.01
CA PHE A 112 -6.82 5.21 8.64
C PHE A 112 -6.56 6.53 7.89
N ASP A 113 -6.74 6.55 6.57
CA ASP A 113 -6.67 7.77 5.76
C ASP A 113 -7.87 8.70 5.96
N ALA A 114 -9.03 8.19 6.39
CA ALA A 114 -10.20 9.00 6.70
C ALA A 114 -10.12 9.68 8.08
N ILE A 115 -9.16 9.29 8.92
CA ILE A 115 -8.94 9.91 10.23
C ILE A 115 -8.23 11.26 10.01
N PRO A 116 -8.77 12.37 10.56
CA PRO A 116 -8.14 13.68 10.46
C PRO A 116 -6.67 13.66 10.92
N PRO A 117 -5.75 14.39 10.26
CA PRO A 117 -4.32 14.38 10.59
C PRO A 117 -3.96 14.59 12.08
N PRO A 118 -4.65 15.48 12.83
CA PRO A 118 -4.36 15.67 14.26
C PRO A 118 -4.62 14.43 15.12
N VAL A 119 -5.58 13.59 14.70
CA VAL A 119 -5.96 12.36 15.38
C VAL A 119 -5.07 11.20 14.92
N ARG A 120 -4.64 11.21 13.66
CA ARG A 120 -3.74 10.19 13.09
C ARG A 120 -2.36 10.18 13.75
N SER A 121 -1.84 11.34 14.15
CA SER A 121 -0.53 11.46 14.81
C SER A 121 -0.49 10.95 16.26
N VAL A 122 -1.65 10.74 16.90
CA VAL A 122 -1.75 10.28 18.29
C VAL A 122 -2.20 8.83 18.43
N ILE A 123 -2.57 8.17 17.32
CA ILE A 123 -2.97 6.76 17.32
C ILE A 123 -1.80 5.91 16.79
N PRO A 124 -1.12 5.13 17.65
CA PRO A 124 -0.14 4.15 17.20
C PRO A 124 -0.78 3.17 16.19
N ALA A 125 -0.02 2.73 15.19
CA ALA A 125 -0.52 1.84 14.14
C ALA A 125 -1.19 0.56 14.69
N ALA A 126 -0.66 0.00 15.78
CA ALA A 126 -1.26 -1.15 16.48
C ALA A 126 -2.66 -0.85 17.05
N THR A 127 -2.86 0.37 17.55
CA THR A 127 -4.15 0.84 18.09
C THR A 127 -5.15 1.10 16.97
N ALA A 128 -4.69 1.62 15.82
CA ALA A 128 -5.54 1.77 14.64
C ALA A 128 -6.06 0.41 14.13
N VAL A 129 -5.21 -0.61 14.07
CA VAL A 129 -5.62 -1.98 13.71
C VAL A 129 -6.65 -2.51 14.70
N LEU A 130 -6.44 -2.34 16.01
CA LEU A 130 -7.40 -2.73 17.05
C LEU A 130 -8.76 -2.04 16.89
N ILE A 131 -8.77 -0.72 16.66
CA ILE A 131 -10.00 0.05 16.43
C ILE A 131 -10.74 -0.49 15.20
N VAL A 132 -10.04 -0.73 14.09
CA VAL A 132 -10.66 -1.27 12.87
C VAL A 132 -11.20 -2.68 13.09
N VAL A 133 -10.46 -3.55 13.76
CA VAL A 133 -10.91 -4.92 14.08
C VAL A 133 -12.16 -4.87 14.96
N VAL A 134 -12.20 -4.00 15.97
CA VAL A 134 -13.37 -3.84 16.83
C VAL A 134 -14.58 -3.29 16.06
N ILE A 135 -14.40 -2.27 15.21
CA ILE A 135 -15.48 -1.71 14.39
C ILE A 135 -15.96 -2.72 13.35
N ALA A 136 -15.06 -3.41 12.66
CA ALA A 136 -15.41 -4.47 11.69
C ALA A 136 -16.16 -5.61 12.36
N LYS A 137 -15.74 -6.03 13.56
CA LYS A 137 -16.46 -7.02 14.37
C LYS A 137 -17.85 -6.52 14.74
N ARG A 138 -18.00 -5.27 15.18
CA ARG A 138 -19.30 -4.66 15.50
C ARG A 138 -20.21 -4.56 14.28
N LEU A 139 -19.70 -4.14 13.13
CA LEU A 139 -20.48 -4.08 11.89
C LEU A 139 -20.89 -5.48 11.41
N SER A 140 -20.01 -6.49 11.55
CA SER A 140 -20.33 -7.88 11.24
C SER A 140 -21.38 -8.47 12.20
N GLU A 141 -21.34 -8.10 13.48
CA GLU A 141 -22.35 -8.49 14.48
C GLU A 141 -23.70 -7.80 14.19
N CYS A 142 -23.69 -6.52 13.80
CA CYS A 142 -24.90 -5.78 13.44
C CYS A 142 -25.51 -6.24 12.10
N ALA A 143 -24.71 -6.67 11.13
CA ALA A 143 -25.20 -7.20 9.85
C ALA A 143 -25.97 -8.54 10.00
N GLY A 144 -25.84 -9.23 11.13
CA GLY A 144 -26.60 -10.45 11.45
C GLY A 144 -27.85 -10.24 12.29
N THR A 145 -28.08 -9.02 12.81
CA THR A 145 -29.22 -8.70 13.70
C THR A 145 -29.69 -7.26 13.49
N CYS A 146 -30.33 -7.01 12.36
CA CYS A 146 -31.29 -5.92 12.20
C CYS A 146 -32.54 -6.52 11.55
N GLY A 147 -33.37 -7.14 12.40
CA GLY A 147 -34.81 -7.18 12.19
C GLY A 147 -35.42 -5.88 12.72
#